data_AF-A0A9D1GAF8-F1
#
_entry.id   AF-A0A9D1GAF8-F1
#
_cell.length_a   1.000
_cell.length_b   1.000
_cell.length_c   1.000
_cell.angle_alpha   90.00
_cell.angle_beta   90.00
_cell.angle_gamma   90.00
#
_symmetry.space_group_name_H-M   'P 1'
#
loop_
_entity.id
_entity.type
_entity.pdbx_description
1 polymer ?
#
loop_
_entity_poly.entity_id
_entity_poly.type
_entity_poly.pdbx_seq_one_letter_code
_entity_poly.pdbx_strand_id
1 'polypeptide(L)'
;MNYKILINKENPYNKEDFSNCCLVKYKNEFNEEFLIERKCLQAYLKLKESLALNNINITVDSCYRSLEEQEELINNYLKSYGEEYTKNYVAEKGYSEHHSALAIDIVLIVNNEKVGELNKLEEYLPIFEKIIPKLKEYGFILRYPKGKEKITGYNYEPWHYRYVGKTTANIIMDNNLSLEEYDKLYNKSGVLLVNKPKDITSRDVVNRVEKVFDTKKVGHNGTLDPIAEGLLVITINKGTKINELLTSNDKEYIASVKVGIETDTLDLEGKVIKEDDRKISKNMLDSLFNEFKGKYNQEVPIYSAIKVDGKKLYEYARSNKEVSLPKREVIIKELELLDYKEDSFKFRCVVSKGTYIRSLIRDMGKFLDRLFTMSSLIRTRQGKFMLSNAIELDDININSNLISISNALDIKTQEISDKDYKKVLNGALVDNSYNITDKVLFMKENKCIAIYQNINNKLKCYKMLK
;
A
#
# COMPACT_ATOMS: atom_id res chain seq x y z
N MET A 1 -13.26 1.80 -5.88
CA MET A 1 -12.83 1.25 -7.18
C MET A 1 -11.39 1.65 -7.44
N ASN A 2 -10.55 0.76 -7.97
CA ASN A 2 -9.19 1.09 -8.38
C ASN A 2 -9.20 1.52 -9.85
N TYR A 3 -9.01 2.81 -10.13
CA TYR A 3 -9.01 3.36 -11.50
C TYR A 3 -7.71 3.10 -12.27
N LYS A 4 -6.73 2.44 -11.64
CA LYS A 4 -5.36 2.27 -12.14
C LYS A 4 -5.10 0.87 -12.70
N ILE A 5 -6.14 0.05 -12.81
CA ILE A 5 -6.03 -1.31 -13.29
C ILE A 5 -5.69 -1.26 -14.78
N LEU A 6 -4.60 -1.92 -15.13
CA LEU A 6 -4.14 -2.11 -16.49
C LEU A 6 -4.92 -3.25 -17.13
N ILE A 7 -5.66 -2.96 -18.21
CA ILE A 7 -6.15 -3.95 -19.16
C ILE A 7 -5.35 -3.74 -20.45
N ASN A 8 -4.76 -4.82 -20.94
CA ASN A 8 -3.97 -4.85 -22.18
C ASN A 8 -3.89 -6.30 -22.67
N LYS A 9 -3.13 -6.57 -23.74
CA LYS A 9 -2.98 -7.91 -24.34
C LYS A 9 -2.50 -9.02 -23.40
N GLU A 10 -1.92 -8.68 -22.25
CA GLU A 10 -1.42 -9.65 -21.26
C GLU A 10 -2.27 -9.71 -19.97
N ASN A 11 -3.09 -8.69 -19.73
CA ASN A 11 -3.88 -8.52 -18.51
C ASN A 11 -5.37 -8.42 -18.89
N PRO A 12 -6.13 -9.52 -18.83
CA PRO A 12 -7.54 -9.52 -19.20
C PRO A 12 -8.37 -8.76 -18.16
N TYR A 13 -9.51 -8.25 -18.62
CA TYR A 13 -10.57 -7.72 -17.79
C TYR A 13 -11.05 -8.80 -16.80
N ASN A 14 -11.14 -8.41 -15.53
CA ASN A 14 -11.69 -9.24 -14.47
C ASN A 14 -12.86 -8.51 -13.80
N LYS A 15 -14.07 -9.09 -13.88
CA LYS A 15 -15.28 -8.49 -13.33
C LYS A 15 -15.19 -8.17 -11.82
N GLU A 16 -14.43 -8.94 -11.04
CA GLU A 16 -14.28 -8.70 -9.60
C GLU A 16 -13.61 -7.36 -9.29
N ASP A 17 -12.62 -7.00 -10.10
CA ASP A 17 -11.86 -5.75 -9.98
C ASP A 17 -12.73 -4.51 -10.22
N PHE A 18 -13.79 -4.67 -11.01
CA PHE A 18 -14.75 -3.63 -11.39
C PHE A 18 -16.12 -3.81 -10.71
N SER A 19 -16.22 -4.67 -9.70
CA SER A 19 -17.47 -4.96 -8.95
C SER A 19 -18.14 -3.73 -8.32
N ASN A 20 -17.35 -2.69 -8.03
CA ASN A 20 -17.83 -1.42 -7.48
C ASN A 20 -17.97 -0.31 -8.54
N CYS A 21 -17.97 -0.66 -9.83
CA CYS A 21 -18.18 0.28 -10.92
C CYS A 21 -19.64 0.77 -10.93
N CYS A 22 -19.82 2.09 -10.94
CA CYS A 22 -21.13 2.72 -10.98
C CYS A 22 -21.41 3.17 -12.42
N LEU A 23 -22.02 2.30 -13.21
CA LEU A 23 -22.42 2.60 -14.59
C LEU A 23 -23.64 3.52 -14.60
N VAL A 24 -23.58 4.54 -15.45
CA VAL A 24 -24.69 5.45 -15.74
C VAL A 24 -24.89 5.55 -17.24
N LYS A 25 -26.14 5.80 -17.65
CA LYS A 25 -26.47 6.07 -19.05
C LYS A 25 -26.12 7.51 -19.39
N TYR A 26 -25.51 7.73 -20.55
CA TYR A 26 -25.23 9.03 -21.12
C TYR A 26 -25.73 9.06 -22.57
N LYS A 27 -26.45 10.12 -22.94
CA LYS A 27 -26.79 10.38 -24.34
C LYS A 27 -25.93 11.49 -24.87
N ASN A 28 -25.32 11.25 -26.02
CA ASN A 28 -24.50 12.27 -26.67
C ASN A 28 -25.37 13.21 -27.54
N GLU A 29 -24.71 14.15 -28.22
CA GLU A 29 -25.33 15.17 -29.07
C GLU A 29 -26.10 14.61 -30.28
N PHE A 30 -25.86 13.34 -30.61
CA PHE A 30 -26.50 12.62 -31.72
C PHE A 30 -27.58 11.62 -31.22
N ASN A 31 -27.99 11.73 -29.95
CA ASN A 31 -28.95 10.84 -29.28
C ASN A 31 -28.51 9.37 -29.14
N GLU A 32 -27.24 9.07 -29.35
CA GLU A 32 -26.69 7.74 -29.09
C GLU A 32 -26.49 7.53 -27.59
N GLU A 33 -26.84 6.35 -27.11
CA GLU A 33 -26.79 6.01 -25.69
C GLU A 33 -25.56 5.16 -25.35
N PHE A 34 -24.83 5.58 -24.33
CA PHE A 34 -23.62 4.91 -23.84
C PHE A 34 -23.75 4.57 -22.36
N LEU A 35 -23.08 3.49 -21.94
CA LEU A 35 -22.81 3.22 -20.54
C LEU A 35 -21.40 3.69 -20.19
N ILE A 36 -21.25 4.39 -19.07
CA ILE A 36 -19.97 4.97 -18.63
C ILE A 36 -19.90 4.98 -17.10
N GLU A 37 -18.69 4.85 -16.54
CA GLU A 37 -18.52 4.99 -15.09
C GLU A 37 -18.79 6.44 -14.66
N ARG A 38 -19.55 6.61 -13.58
CA ARG A 38 -20.06 7.91 -13.13
C ARG A 38 -18.98 9.00 -12.98
N LYS A 39 -17.80 8.69 -12.42
CA LYS A 39 -16.73 9.68 -12.27
C LYS A 39 -16.00 9.93 -13.58
N CYS A 40 -15.82 8.91 -14.42
CA CYS A 40 -15.35 9.06 -15.80
C CYS A 40 -16.25 10.04 -16.56
N LEU A 41 -17.58 9.88 -16.49
CA LEU A 41 -18.53 10.81 -17.11
C LEU A 41 -18.42 12.23 -16.55
N GLN A 42 -18.37 12.37 -15.22
CA GLN A 42 -18.21 13.70 -14.59
C GLN A 42 -16.92 14.40 -15.03
N ALA A 43 -15.83 13.65 -15.19
CA ALA A 43 -14.57 14.18 -15.70
C ALA A 43 -14.69 14.56 -17.19
N TYR A 44 -15.30 13.71 -18.01
CA TYR A 44 -15.53 13.96 -19.43
C TYR A 44 -16.36 15.23 -19.65
N LEU A 45 -17.47 15.40 -18.92
CA LEU A 45 -18.33 16.57 -19.07
C LEU A 45 -17.58 17.88 -18.78
N LYS A 46 -16.70 17.88 -17.77
CA LYS A 46 -15.85 19.04 -17.45
C LYS A 46 -14.77 19.30 -18.51
N LEU A 47 -14.18 18.24 -19.07
CA LEU A 47 -13.24 18.36 -20.19
C LEU A 47 -13.95 18.97 -21.41
N LYS A 48 -15.11 18.43 -21.78
CA LYS A 48 -15.94 18.90 -22.88
C LYS A 48 -16.33 20.38 -22.72
N GLU A 49 -16.80 20.79 -21.55
CA GLU A 49 -17.14 22.19 -21.25
C GLU A 49 -15.92 23.12 -21.43
N SER A 50 -14.76 22.72 -20.90
CA SER A 50 -13.51 23.47 -21.03
C SER A 50 -13.00 23.60 -22.48
N LEU A 51 -13.18 22.54 -23.28
CA LEU A 51 -12.82 22.56 -24.69
C LEU A 51 -13.78 23.43 -25.50
N ALA A 52 -15.06 23.44 -25.18
CA ALA A 52 -16.06 24.28 -25.84
C ALA A 52 -15.75 25.79 -25.66
N LEU A 53 -15.21 26.20 -24.51
CA LEU A 53 -14.71 27.57 -24.30
C LEU A 53 -13.59 27.98 -25.26
N ASN A 54 -12.94 27.02 -25.91
CA ASN A 54 -11.87 27.21 -26.90
C ASN A 54 -12.33 26.82 -28.32
N ASN A 55 -13.64 26.78 -28.57
CA ASN A 55 -14.25 26.38 -29.85
C ASN A 55 -13.89 24.96 -30.32
N ILE A 56 -13.57 24.05 -29.37
CA ILE A 56 -13.35 22.63 -29.66
C ILE A 56 -14.55 21.86 -29.10
N ASN A 57 -15.41 21.37 -29.99
CA ASN A 57 -16.56 20.55 -29.62
C ASN A 57 -16.22 19.08 -29.79
N ILE A 58 -16.44 18.29 -28.74
CA ILE A 58 -16.22 16.84 -28.73
C ILE A 58 -17.49 16.13 -28.31
N THR A 59 -17.68 14.93 -28.84
CA THR A 59 -18.70 13.98 -28.39
C THR A 59 -18.07 12.61 -28.13
N VAL A 60 -18.74 11.82 -27.30
CA VAL A 60 -18.43 10.40 -27.11
C VAL A 60 -18.83 9.65 -28.37
N ASP A 61 -17.96 8.76 -28.83
CA ASP A 61 -18.25 7.79 -29.89
C ASP A 61 -18.24 6.34 -29.39
N SER A 62 -17.43 6.03 -28.38
CA SER A 62 -17.45 4.73 -27.69
C SER A 62 -17.15 4.86 -26.20
N CYS A 63 -17.74 4.00 -25.37
CA CYS A 63 -17.47 3.94 -23.91
C CYS A 63 -17.44 2.48 -23.41
N TYR A 64 -18.31 2.08 -22.49
CA TYR A 64 -18.42 0.69 -22.07
C TYR A 64 -18.78 -0.19 -23.26
N ARG A 65 -18.09 -1.33 -23.36
CA ARG A 65 -18.38 -2.37 -24.34
C ARG A 65 -18.48 -3.70 -23.61
N SER A 66 -19.53 -4.45 -23.85
CA SER A 66 -19.72 -5.83 -23.37
C SER A 66 -18.76 -6.79 -24.09
N LEU A 67 -18.67 -8.04 -23.61
CA LEU A 67 -17.84 -9.06 -24.24
C LEU A 67 -18.40 -9.44 -25.62
N GLU A 68 -19.71 -9.41 -25.77
CA GLU A 68 -20.45 -9.70 -27.00
C GLU A 68 -20.23 -8.59 -28.04
N GLU A 69 -20.41 -7.32 -27.66
CA GLU A 69 -20.16 -6.17 -28.55
C GLU A 69 -18.69 -6.11 -29.01
N GLN A 70 -17.74 -6.51 -28.15
CA GLN A 70 -16.33 -6.59 -28.54
C GLN A 70 -16.09 -7.67 -29.60
N GLU A 71 -16.78 -8.81 -29.53
CA GLU A 71 -16.69 -9.88 -30.51
C GLU A 71 -17.26 -9.45 -31.88
N GLU A 72 -18.39 -8.74 -31.87
CA GLU A 72 -18.97 -8.15 -33.08
C GLU A 72 -18.01 -7.13 -33.73
N LEU A 73 -17.38 -6.26 -32.93
CA LEU A 73 -16.39 -5.30 -33.41
C LEU A 73 -15.20 -5.99 -34.09
N ILE A 74 -14.65 -7.03 -33.45
CA ILE A 74 -13.54 -7.82 -34.01
C ILE A 74 -13.94 -8.39 -35.36
N ASN A 75 -15.11 -9.03 -35.46
CA ASN A 75 -15.59 -9.64 -36.70
C ASN A 75 -15.76 -8.60 -37.83
N ASN A 76 -16.28 -7.42 -37.50
CA ASN A 76 -16.44 -6.33 -38.46
C ASN A 76 -15.09 -5.81 -38.97
N TYR A 77 -14.11 -5.62 -38.08
CA TYR A 77 -12.78 -5.16 -38.46
C TYR A 77 -12.00 -6.20 -39.27
N LEU A 78 -12.07 -7.48 -38.90
CA LEU A 78 -11.46 -8.57 -39.65
C LEU A 78 -11.98 -8.61 -41.10
N LYS A 79 -13.29 -8.42 -41.26
CA LYS A 79 -13.94 -8.40 -42.58
C LYS A 79 -13.52 -7.18 -43.42
N SER A 80 -13.42 -6.00 -42.80
CA SER A 80 -13.19 -4.74 -43.52
C SER A 80 -11.70 -4.45 -43.78
N TYR A 81 -10.81 -4.85 -42.87
CA TYR A 81 -9.41 -4.41 -42.86
C TYR A 81 -8.38 -5.55 -42.74
N GLY A 82 -8.84 -6.79 -42.51
CA GLY A 82 -7.97 -7.96 -42.37
C GLY A 82 -7.31 -8.10 -40.99
N GLU A 83 -6.61 -9.21 -40.78
CA GLU A 83 -6.08 -9.60 -39.46
C GLU A 83 -5.01 -8.65 -38.91
N GLU A 84 -4.04 -8.26 -39.73
CA GLU A 84 -2.89 -7.47 -39.28
C GLU A 84 -3.33 -6.08 -38.78
N TYR A 85 -4.18 -5.42 -39.56
CA TYR A 85 -4.76 -4.14 -39.16
C TYR A 85 -5.58 -4.29 -37.88
N THR A 86 -6.46 -5.30 -37.82
CA THR A 86 -7.32 -5.54 -36.65
C THR A 86 -6.51 -5.73 -35.37
N LYS A 87 -5.42 -6.51 -35.41
CA LYS A 87 -4.55 -6.77 -34.24
C LYS A 87 -3.88 -5.52 -33.67
N ASN A 88 -3.72 -4.46 -34.45
CA ASN A 88 -3.03 -3.23 -34.05
C ASN A 88 -3.96 -2.15 -33.47
N TYR A 89 -5.27 -2.26 -33.67
CA TYR A 89 -6.27 -1.27 -33.22
C TYR A 89 -7.37 -1.88 -32.34
N VAL A 90 -7.70 -3.16 -32.53
CA VAL A 90 -8.82 -3.80 -31.83
C VAL A 90 -8.30 -4.84 -30.84
N ALA A 91 -8.66 -4.66 -29.58
CA ALA A 91 -8.35 -5.62 -28.54
C ALA A 91 -9.12 -6.95 -28.72
N GLU A 92 -8.51 -8.06 -28.32
CA GLU A 92 -9.21 -9.34 -28.25
C GLU A 92 -10.33 -9.31 -27.21
N LYS A 93 -11.28 -10.25 -27.32
CA LYS A 93 -12.39 -10.40 -26.39
C LYS A 93 -11.86 -10.58 -24.96
N GLY A 94 -12.29 -9.71 -24.04
CA GLY A 94 -11.84 -9.73 -22.65
C GLY A 94 -10.55 -8.93 -22.38
N TYR A 95 -9.91 -8.35 -23.40
CA TYR A 95 -8.68 -7.56 -23.25
C TYR A 95 -8.88 -6.08 -23.61
N SER A 96 -10.13 -5.67 -23.87
CA SER A 96 -10.49 -4.29 -24.18
C SER A 96 -10.61 -3.42 -22.94
N GLU A 97 -9.97 -2.26 -22.94
CA GLU A 97 -10.11 -1.25 -21.89
C GLU A 97 -11.57 -0.75 -21.77
N HIS A 98 -12.36 -0.83 -22.83
CA HIS A 98 -13.78 -0.46 -22.81
C HIS A 98 -14.61 -1.33 -21.85
N HIS A 99 -14.20 -2.57 -21.56
CA HIS A 99 -14.90 -3.41 -20.58
C HIS A 99 -14.93 -2.80 -19.17
N SER A 100 -14.01 -1.90 -18.86
CA SER A 100 -13.94 -1.21 -17.57
C SER A 100 -14.93 -0.04 -17.40
N ALA A 101 -15.50 0.47 -18.51
CA ALA A 101 -16.23 1.73 -18.59
C ALA A 101 -15.44 3.00 -18.18
N LEU A 102 -14.11 2.91 -18.10
CA LEU A 102 -13.20 4.01 -17.81
C LEU A 102 -12.43 4.48 -19.06
N ALA A 103 -12.60 3.80 -20.19
CA ALA A 103 -12.11 4.23 -21.49
C ALA A 103 -13.23 4.89 -22.29
N ILE A 104 -12.88 5.97 -23.00
CA ILE A 104 -13.77 6.69 -23.90
C ILE A 104 -13.03 6.94 -25.22
N ASP A 105 -13.72 6.69 -26.32
CA ASP A 105 -13.33 7.20 -27.63
C ASP A 105 -14.12 8.47 -27.89
N ILE A 106 -13.42 9.52 -28.31
CA ILE A 106 -14.04 10.80 -28.65
C ILE A 106 -13.90 11.12 -30.13
N VAL A 107 -14.90 11.81 -30.68
CA VAL A 107 -14.83 12.44 -31.99
C VAL A 107 -15.11 13.92 -31.87
N LEU A 108 -14.61 14.70 -32.82
CA LEU A 108 -14.89 16.13 -32.91
C LEU A 108 -16.26 16.34 -33.55
N ILE A 109 -16.94 17.42 -33.15
CA ILE A 109 -18.12 17.93 -33.86
C ILE A 109 -17.69 19.12 -34.71
N VAL A 110 -17.73 18.95 -36.03
CA VAL A 110 -17.44 20.01 -37.01
C VAL A 110 -18.64 20.11 -37.94
N ASN A 111 -19.22 21.30 -38.08
CA ASN A 111 -20.42 21.53 -38.90
C ASN A 111 -21.59 20.57 -38.59
N ASN A 112 -21.80 20.25 -37.31
CA ASN A 112 -22.78 19.27 -36.82
C ASN A 112 -22.56 17.83 -37.29
N GLU A 113 -21.36 17.49 -37.75
CA GLU A 113 -20.96 16.12 -38.11
C GLU A 113 -19.84 15.62 -37.22
N LYS A 114 -19.79 14.29 -37.01
CA LYS A 114 -18.70 13.61 -36.30
C LYS A 114 -17.49 13.43 -37.20
N VAL A 115 -16.31 13.87 -36.76
CA VAL A 115 -15.04 13.68 -37.46
C VAL A 115 -13.93 13.22 -36.51
N GLY A 116 -13.01 12.36 -36.97
CA GLY A 116 -11.74 12.13 -36.28
C GLY A 116 -11.38 10.73 -35.77
N GLU A 117 -12.21 9.69 -35.92
CA GLU A 117 -11.76 8.32 -35.58
C GLU A 117 -10.87 7.72 -36.69
N LEU A 118 -11.41 7.53 -37.89
CA LEU A 118 -10.67 7.00 -39.05
C LEU A 118 -10.80 7.90 -40.28
N ASN A 119 -11.89 8.66 -40.35
CA ASN A 119 -12.15 9.59 -41.44
C ASN A 119 -11.46 10.93 -41.18
N LYS A 120 -10.57 11.32 -42.10
CA LYS A 120 -9.87 12.62 -42.07
C LYS A 120 -9.03 12.86 -40.81
N LEU A 121 -8.52 11.81 -40.18
CA LEU A 121 -7.69 11.94 -38.98
C LEU A 121 -6.53 12.91 -39.18
N GLU A 122 -5.84 12.84 -40.33
CA GLU A 122 -4.72 13.74 -40.66
C GLU A 122 -5.12 15.21 -40.66
N GLU A 123 -6.33 15.54 -41.12
CA GLU A 123 -6.87 16.91 -41.15
C GLU A 123 -7.09 17.46 -39.73
N TYR A 124 -7.53 16.59 -38.81
CA TYR A 124 -7.97 17.00 -37.47
C TYR A 124 -6.97 16.66 -36.35
N LEU A 125 -5.88 15.97 -36.67
CA LEU A 125 -4.82 15.64 -35.71
C LEU A 125 -4.30 16.87 -34.93
N PRO A 126 -4.10 18.07 -35.54
CA PRO A 126 -3.68 19.26 -34.80
C PRO A 126 -4.67 19.71 -33.71
N ILE A 127 -5.95 19.33 -33.80
CA ILE A 127 -6.94 19.62 -32.76
C ILE A 127 -6.79 18.65 -31.59
N PHE A 128 -6.61 17.35 -31.86
CA PHE A 128 -6.33 16.37 -30.79
C PHE A 128 -5.04 16.71 -30.04
N GLU A 129 -3.99 17.15 -30.73
CA GLU A 129 -2.74 17.61 -30.11
C GLU A 129 -2.94 18.79 -29.14
N LYS A 130 -3.97 19.62 -29.34
CA LYS A 130 -4.35 20.68 -28.39
C LYS A 130 -5.16 20.16 -27.20
N ILE A 131 -5.87 19.04 -27.36
CA ILE A 131 -6.68 18.42 -26.29
C ILE A 131 -5.77 17.64 -25.33
N ILE A 132 -4.83 16.85 -25.86
CA ILE A 132 -4.02 15.90 -25.10
C ILE A 132 -3.38 16.50 -23.83
N PRO A 133 -2.71 17.67 -23.86
CA PRO A 133 -2.10 18.26 -22.67
C PRO A 133 -3.10 18.57 -21.53
N LYS A 134 -4.38 18.79 -21.85
CA LYS A 134 -5.44 19.11 -20.89
C LYS A 134 -5.98 17.87 -20.17
N LEU A 135 -5.80 16.66 -20.72
CA LEU A 135 -6.39 15.42 -20.20
C LEU A 135 -6.10 15.20 -18.70
N LYS A 136 -4.86 15.42 -18.27
CA LYS A 136 -4.43 15.23 -16.87
C LYS A 136 -5.16 16.13 -15.87
N GLU A 137 -5.65 17.30 -16.30
CA GLU A 137 -6.39 18.23 -15.44
C GLU A 137 -7.74 17.65 -15.00
N TYR A 138 -8.29 16.78 -15.85
CA TYR A 138 -9.58 16.10 -15.67
C TYR A 138 -9.43 14.64 -15.26
N GLY A 139 -8.20 14.12 -15.17
CA GLY A 139 -7.91 12.75 -14.72
C GLY A 139 -7.91 11.70 -15.83
N PHE A 140 -7.81 12.14 -17.09
CA PHE A 140 -7.59 11.27 -18.24
C PHE A 140 -6.10 11.21 -18.60
N ILE A 141 -5.71 10.08 -19.18
CA ILE A 141 -4.48 9.94 -19.95
C ILE A 141 -4.84 9.62 -21.39
N LEU A 142 -3.94 9.93 -22.30
CA LEU A 142 -3.96 9.34 -23.63
C LEU A 142 -3.50 7.88 -23.49
N ARG A 143 -4.37 6.91 -23.82
CA ARG A 143 -4.10 5.49 -23.51
C ARG A 143 -3.02 4.89 -24.40
N TYR A 144 -3.01 5.27 -25.67
CA TYR A 144 -2.07 4.79 -26.69
C TYR A 144 -1.30 5.98 -27.27
N PRO A 145 -0.28 6.48 -26.56
CA PRO A 145 0.50 7.63 -27.00
C PRO A 145 1.51 7.26 -28.10
N LYS A 146 1.79 8.24 -28.97
CA LYS A 146 2.76 8.12 -30.07
C LYS A 146 4.15 7.76 -29.54
N GLY A 147 4.81 6.80 -30.18
CA GLY A 147 6.14 6.33 -29.81
C GLY A 147 6.17 5.28 -28.69
N LYS A 148 5.00 4.87 -28.15
CA LYS A 148 4.87 3.81 -27.13
C LYS A 148 4.21 2.54 -27.68
N GLU A 149 4.04 2.42 -29.00
CA GLU A 149 3.30 1.34 -29.67
C GLU A 149 3.90 -0.05 -29.36
N LYS A 150 5.23 -0.13 -29.26
CA LYS A 150 5.92 -1.37 -28.86
C LYS A 150 5.63 -1.80 -27.41
N ILE A 151 5.24 -0.86 -26.56
CA ILE A 151 4.94 -1.09 -25.14
C ILE A 151 3.46 -1.40 -24.96
N THR A 152 2.59 -0.60 -25.59
CA THR A 152 1.13 -0.77 -25.48
C THR A 152 0.62 -1.92 -26.33
N GLY A 153 1.30 -2.24 -27.43
CA GLY A 153 0.86 -3.21 -28.44
C GLY A 153 -0.22 -2.67 -29.37
N TYR A 154 -0.54 -1.38 -29.31
CA TYR A 154 -1.54 -0.71 -30.15
C TYR A 154 -0.93 0.53 -30.81
N ASN A 155 -1.46 0.89 -31.98
CA ASN A 155 -1.07 2.09 -32.69
C ASN A 155 -1.47 3.36 -31.92
N TYR A 156 -0.92 4.51 -32.31
CA TYR A 156 -1.28 5.80 -31.76
C TYR A 156 -2.76 6.13 -32.02
N GLU A 157 -3.53 6.37 -30.95
CA GLU A 157 -4.96 6.68 -31.01
C GLU A 157 -5.25 7.99 -30.27
N PRO A 158 -5.15 9.16 -30.94
CA PRO A 158 -5.37 10.47 -30.33
C PRO A 158 -6.77 10.67 -29.73
N TRP A 159 -7.75 9.84 -30.08
CA TRP A 159 -9.12 9.88 -29.58
C TRP A 159 -9.36 9.03 -28.32
N HIS A 160 -8.48 8.06 -28.02
CA HIS A 160 -8.72 7.06 -27.00
C HIS A 160 -8.21 7.52 -25.62
N TYR A 161 -9.12 7.92 -24.75
CA TYR A 161 -8.81 8.46 -23.43
C TYR A 161 -9.17 7.49 -22.32
N ARG A 162 -8.26 7.37 -21.34
CA ARG A 162 -8.40 6.48 -20.20
C ARG A 162 -8.47 7.26 -18.89
N TYR A 163 -9.57 7.14 -18.15
CA TYR A 163 -9.71 7.76 -16.83
C TYR A 163 -8.96 6.96 -15.76
N VAL A 164 -7.98 7.61 -15.12
CA VAL A 164 -7.17 7.03 -14.03
C VAL A 164 -7.21 7.87 -12.74
N GLY A 165 -7.97 8.97 -12.77
CA GLY A 165 -8.03 9.98 -11.73
C GLY A 165 -6.90 11.00 -11.84
N LYS A 166 -7.15 12.21 -11.31
CA LYS A 166 -6.28 13.39 -11.50
C LYS A 166 -4.82 13.16 -11.08
N THR A 167 -4.57 12.65 -9.88
CA THR A 167 -3.20 12.44 -9.39
C THR A 167 -2.41 11.49 -10.29
N THR A 168 -2.97 10.32 -10.59
CA THR A 168 -2.34 9.32 -11.48
C THR A 168 -2.10 9.89 -12.88
N ALA A 169 -3.08 10.61 -13.43
CA ALA A 169 -2.96 11.18 -14.77
C ALA A 169 -1.83 12.21 -14.87
N ASN A 170 -1.65 13.04 -13.84
CA ASN A 170 -0.51 13.96 -13.77
C ASN A 170 0.82 13.19 -13.71
N ILE A 171 0.93 12.16 -12.86
CA ILE A 171 2.14 11.33 -12.80
C ILE A 171 2.49 10.74 -14.17
N ILE A 172 1.51 10.13 -14.84
CA ILE A 172 1.72 9.46 -16.14
C ILE A 172 2.13 10.48 -17.20
N MET A 173 1.38 11.56 -17.35
CA MET A 173 1.60 12.53 -18.44
C MET A 173 2.82 13.41 -18.20
N ASP A 174 3.10 13.83 -16.96
CA ASP A 174 4.27 14.68 -16.64
C ASP A 174 5.60 13.92 -16.80
N ASN A 175 5.57 12.59 -16.67
CA ASN A 175 6.75 11.74 -16.83
C ASN A 175 6.78 11.00 -18.18
N ASN A 176 5.87 11.32 -19.12
CA ASN A 176 5.77 10.67 -20.43
C ASN A 176 5.72 9.13 -20.37
N LEU A 177 4.93 8.61 -19.43
CA LEU A 177 4.72 7.18 -19.23
C LEU A 177 3.51 6.70 -20.02
N SER A 178 3.53 5.43 -20.46
CA SER A 178 2.32 4.68 -20.76
C SER A 178 1.70 4.10 -19.47
N LEU A 179 0.47 3.58 -19.55
CA LEU A 179 -0.15 2.92 -18.39
C LEU A 179 0.62 1.65 -17.97
N GLU A 180 1.23 0.95 -18.91
CA GLU A 180 2.08 -0.23 -18.67
C GLU A 180 3.35 0.14 -17.89
N GLU A 181 4.04 1.21 -18.30
CA GLU A 181 5.23 1.70 -17.59
C GLU A 181 4.88 2.16 -16.18
N TYR A 182 3.75 2.86 -16.04
CA TYR A 182 3.22 3.26 -14.74
C TYR A 182 2.91 2.05 -13.86
N ASP A 183 2.19 1.04 -14.36
CA ASP A 183 1.85 -0.15 -13.57
C ASP A 183 3.13 -0.87 -13.11
N LYS A 184 4.11 -1.04 -13.99
CA LYS A 184 5.40 -1.65 -13.65
C LYS A 184 6.16 -0.89 -12.56
N LEU A 185 6.10 0.44 -12.56
CA LEU A 185 6.81 1.29 -11.59
C LEU A 185 6.06 1.43 -10.26
N TYR A 186 4.74 1.59 -10.29
CA TYR A 186 3.91 1.98 -9.14
C TYR A 186 3.12 0.82 -8.50
N ASN A 187 2.88 -0.27 -9.22
CA ASN A 187 2.19 -1.45 -8.68
C ASN A 187 3.13 -2.45 -7.96
N LYS A 188 4.24 -1.95 -7.42
CA LYS A 188 5.20 -2.75 -6.66
C LYS A 188 4.61 -3.24 -5.33
N SER A 189 4.90 -4.47 -4.96
CA SER A 189 4.42 -5.08 -3.71
C SER A 189 5.58 -5.63 -2.90
N GLY A 190 5.59 -5.41 -1.60
CA GLY A 190 6.66 -5.91 -0.74
C GLY A 190 6.72 -5.22 0.62
N VAL A 191 7.91 -5.26 1.21
CA VAL A 191 8.24 -4.67 2.51
C VAL A 191 9.34 -3.63 2.33
N LEU A 192 9.14 -2.44 2.88
CA LEU A 192 10.12 -1.36 2.94
C LEU A 192 10.55 -1.18 4.39
N LEU A 193 11.86 -1.11 4.64
CA LEU A 193 12.41 -0.81 5.97
C LEU A 193 12.72 0.68 6.02
N VAL A 194 12.09 1.41 6.94
CA VAL A 194 12.23 2.88 7.03
C VAL A 194 12.87 3.24 8.36
N ASN A 195 13.87 4.11 8.36
CA ASN A 195 14.33 4.79 9.57
C ASN A 195 13.34 5.93 9.85
N LYS A 196 12.48 5.75 10.87
CA LYS A 196 11.53 6.81 11.26
C LYS A 196 12.31 7.88 12.04
N PRO A 197 12.35 9.14 11.58
CA PRO A 197 12.93 10.23 12.37
C PRO A 197 12.09 10.49 13.61
N LYS A 198 12.68 11.16 14.60
CA LYS A 198 11.98 11.64 15.79
C LYS A 198 10.84 12.62 15.42
N ASP A 199 9.91 12.83 16.36
CA ASP A 199 8.87 13.87 16.36
C ASP A 199 7.76 13.72 15.30
N ILE A 200 7.75 12.63 14.53
CA ILE A 200 6.65 12.27 13.62
C ILE A 200 5.94 10.98 14.05
N THR A 201 4.68 10.81 13.68
CA THR A 201 3.97 9.55 13.96
C THR A 201 4.34 8.46 12.94
N SER A 202 4.14 7.19 13.31
CA SER A 202 4.24 6.09 12.34
C SER A 202 3.25 6.22 11.17
N ARG A 203 2.12 6.92 11.38
CA ARG A 203 1.11 7.17 10.33
C ARG A 203 1.60 8.20 9.33
N ASP A 204 2.41 9.17 9.74
CA ASP A 204 3.00 10.16 8.84
C ASP A 204 3.96 9.50 7.85
N VAL A 205 4.77 8.53 8.31
CA VAL A 205 5.59 7.69 7.42
C VAL A 205 4.72 6.95 6.40
N VAL A 206 3.64 6.32 6.85
CA VAL A 206 2.70 5.64 5.93
C VAL A 206 2.14 6.63 4.91
N ASN A 207 1.72 7.82 5.32
CA ASN A 207 1.20 8.85 4.43
C ASN A 207 2.24 9.29 3.38
N ARG A 208 3.52 9.39 3.77
CA ARG A 208 4.62 9.70 2.84
C ARG A 208 4.80 8.59 1.82
N VAL A 209 4.83 7.33 2.27
CA VAL A 209 4.96 6.16 1.38
C VAL A 209 3.77 6.00 0.44
N GLU A 210 2.53 6.24 0.92
CA GLU A 210 1.32 6.22 0.07
C GLU A 210 1.42 7.21 -1.09
N LYS A 211 1.99 8.41 -0.85
CA LYS A 211 2.18 9.43 -1.87
C LYS A 211 3.26 9.03 -2.88
N VAL A 212 4.39 8.51 -2.40
CA VAL A 212 5.53 8.13 -3.26
C VAL A 212 5.16 6.97 -4.19
N PHE A 213 4.50 5.94 -3.68
CA PHE A 213 4.12 4.75 -4.44
C PHE A 213 2.72 4.85 -5.07
N ASP A 214 2.09 6.02 -4.99
CA ASP A 214 0.73 6.31 -5.49
C ASP A 214 -0.28 5.18 -5.18
N THR A 215 -0.32 4.72 -3.93
CA THR A 215 -1.20 3.65 -3.47
C THR A 215 -1.73 3.92 -2.07
N LYS A 216 -2.95 3.46 -1.81
CA LYS A 216 -3.57 3.49 -0.47
C LYS A 216 -3.39 2.19 0.30
N LYS A 217 -2.82 1.16 -0.33
CA LYS A 217 -2.55 -0.14 0.29
C LYS A 217 -1.17 -0.09 0.94
N VAL A 218 -1.03 0.69 2.01
CA VAL A 218 0.20 0.77 2.81
C VAL A 218 -0.12 0.53 4.27
N GLY A 219 0.67 -0.33 4.92
CA GLY A 219 0.58 -0.63 6.35
C GLY A 219 1.94 -0.53 7.03
N HIS A 220 1.95 -0.57 8.36
CA HIS A 220 3.17 -0.68 9.14
C HIS A 220 3.05 -1.81 10.17
N ASN A 221 4.17 -2.43 10.52
CA ASN A 221 4.20 -3.51 11.51
C ASN A 221 4.89 -3.05 12.81
N GLY A 222 4.07 -2.57 13.76
CA GLY A 222 4.53 -2.13 15.08
C GLY A 222 4.77 -0.63 15.17
N THR A 223 3.81 0.08 15.77
CA THR A 223 3.87 1.53 16.01
C THR A 223 5.12 1.92 16.81
N LEU A 224 5.76 3.00 16.40
CA LEU A 224 6.69 3.79 17.22
C LEU A 224 5.99 5.08 17.64
N ASP A 225 6.13 5.42 18.92
CA ASP A 225 5.68 6.71 19.48
C ASP A 225 6.44 7.88 18.81
N PRO A 226 5.91 9.11 18.83
CA PRO A 226 6.55 10.26 18.18
C PRO A 226 8.00 10.50 18.65
N ILE A 227 8.24 10.44 19.96
CA ILE A 227 9.58 10.60 20.57
C ILE A 227 10.56 9.49 20.17
N ALA A 228 10.06 8.34 19.69
CA ALA A 228 10.90 7.23 19.29
C ALA A 228 11.36 7.37 17.84
N GLU A 229 12.53 6.86 17.55
CA GLU A 229 13.13 6.80 16.22
C GLU A 229 13.54 5.36 15.85
N GLY A 230 14.06 5.18 14.63
CA GLY A 230 14.59 3.90 14.19
C GLY A 230 13.60 3.08 13.35
N LEU A 231 13.83 1.77 13.33
CA LEU A 231 13.31 0.87 12.31
C LEU A 231 11.78 0.80 12.34
N LEU A 232 11.13 1.16 11.23
CA LEU A 232 9.72 0.97 10.98
C LEU A 232 9.53 0.09 9.74
N VAL A 233 8.95 -1.09 9.93
CA VAL A 233 8.66 -2.04 8.85
C VAL A 233 7.36 -1.63 8.17
N ILE A 234 7.42 -1.21 6.92
CA ILE A 234 6.30 -0.77 6.09
C ILE A 234 5.96 -1.86 5.07
N THR A 235 4.67 -2.12 4.84
CA THR A 235 4.20 -3.05 3.82
C THR A 235 3.40 -2.32 2.75
N ILE A 236 3.60 -2.70 1.48
CA ILE A 236 3.03 -2.00 0.32
C ILE A 236 2.28 -2.98 -0.59
N ASN A 237 1.11 -2.58 -1.08
CA ASN A 237 0.23 -3.32 -1.97
C ASN A 237 -0.03 -4.75 -1.46
N LYS A 238 0.32 -5.80 -2.22
CA LYS A 238 0.11 -7.20 -1.79
C LYS A 238 0.90 -7.56 -0.53
N GLY A 239 1.98 -6.83 -0.23
CA GLY A 239 2.75 -6.98 1.00
C GLY A 239 1.94 -6.70 2.27
N THR A 240 0.88 -5.88 2.19
CA THR A 240 0.00 -5.63 3.35
C THR A 240 -0.71 -6.89 3.85
N LYS A 241 -0.89 -7.89 2.98
CA LYS A 241 -1.51 -9.17 3.32
C LYS A 241 -0.66 -10.01 4.29
N ILE A 242 0.65 -9.77 4.36
CA ILE A 242 1.56 -10.51 5.25
C ILE A 242 1.84 -9.79 6.57
N ASN A 243 1.15 -8.68 6.87
CA ASN A 243 1.37 -7.92 8.10
C ASN A 243 1.28 -8.79 9.37
N GLU A 244 0.29 -9.68 9.46
CA GLU A 244 0.14 -10.56 10.63
C GLU A 244 1.35 -11.49 10.81
N LEU A 245 1.92 -11.97 9.71
CA LEU A 245 3.07 -12.89 9.68
C LEU A 245 4.39 -12.17 9.96
N LEU A 246 4.52 -10.90 9.57
CA LEU A 246 5.68 -10.06 9.86
C LEU A 246 5.71 -9.54 11.30
N THR A 247 4.63 -9.79 12.05
CA THR A 247 4.57 -9.41 13.46
C THR A 247 5.52 -10.31 14.24
N SER A 248 6.77 -9.88 14.33
CA SER A 248 7.79 -10.63 15.06
C SER A 248 7.48 -10.66 16.54
N ASN A 249 7.81 -11.81 17.14
CA ASN A 249 7.77 -11.97 18.58
C ASN A 249 8.84 -11.14 19.28
N ASP A 250 9.91 -10.71 18.60
CA ASP A 250 11.03 -10.04 19.25
C ASP A 250 11.38 -8.71 18.60
N LYS A 251 11.67 -7.73 19.46
CA LYS A 251 12.16 -6.41 19.07
C LYS A 251 13.32 -6.01 19.95
N GLU A 252 14.22 -5.24 19.37
CA GLU A 252 15.38 -4.69 20.07
C GLU A 252 15.29 -3.18 20.10
N TYR A 253 15.61 -2.62 21.26
CA TYR A 253 15.60 -1.20 21.49
C TYR A 253 16.84 -0.75 22.23
N ILE A 254 17.26 0.48 21.93
CA ILE A 254 18.16 1.27 22.77
C ILE A 254 17.30 2.36 23.42
N ALA A 255 17.22 2.35 24.74
CA ALA A 255 16.41 3.29 25.51
C ALA A 255 17.30 4.14 26.41
N SER A 256 17.00 5.42 26.49
CA SER A 256 17.62 6.35 27.44
C SER A 256 16.60 6.74 28.51
N VAL A 257 17.06 6.87 29.75
CA VAL A 257 16.23 7.12 30.92
C VAL A 257 16.74 8.35 31.65
N LYS A 258 15.81 9.22 32.06
CA LYS A 258 16.05 10.30 33.03
C LYS A 258 15.59 9.83 34.40
N VAL A 259 16.43 10.03 35.41
CA VAL A 259 16.15 9.71 36.81
C VAL A 259 15.73 10.98 37.54
N GLY A 260 14.80 10.84 38.48
CA GLY A 260 14.34 11.91 39.35
C GLY A 260 13.05 12.59 38.89
N ILE A 261 12.44 12.16 37.79
CA ILE A 261 11.15 12.69 37.34
C ILE A 261 10.21 11.58 36.88
N GLU A 262 8.91 11.78 37.08
CA GLU A 262 7.82 10.97 36.53
C GLU A 262 6.89 11.89 35.73
N THR A 263 6.52 11.49 34.50
CA THR A 263 5.57 12.23 33.66
C THR A 263 4.28 11.43 33.42
N ASP A 264 3.19 12.10 33.06
CA ASP A 264 1.90 11.46 32.77
C ASP A 264 1.92 10.53 31.54
N THR A 265 2.83 10.77 30.59
CA THR A 265 3.03 9.92 29.39
C THR A 265 4.12 8.85 29.58
N LEU A 266 4.86 8.90 30.69
CA LEU A 266 6.05 8.08 30.99
C LEU A 266 7.23 8.33 30.03
N ASP A 267 7.20 9.45 29.31
CA ASP A 267 8.27 9.97 28.47
C ASP A 267 8.40 11.50 28.62
N LEU A 268 9.45 12.08 28.06
CA LEU A 268 9.72 13.52 28.20
C LEU A 268 8.74 14.43 27.44
N GLU A 269 7.82 13.89 26.63
CA GLU A 269 6.78 14.70 25.97
C GLU A 269 5.61 15.01 26.92
N GLY A 270 5.53 14.30 28.05
CA GLY A 270 4.48 14.47 29.05
C GLY A 270 4.72 15.62 30.02
N LYS A 271 3.69 15.91 30.80
CA LYS A 271 3.79 16.85 31.92
C LYS A 271 4.43 16.13 33.10
N VAL A 272 5.37 16.81 33.77
CA VAL A 272 5.94 16.31 35.02
C VAL A 272 4.84 16.26 36.09
N ILE A 273 4.69 15.09 36.72
CA ILE A 273 3.72 14.84 37.79
C ILE A 273 4.39 14.59 39.14
N LYS A 274 5.67 14.19 39.15
CA LYS A 274 6.49 14.04 40.35
C LYS A 274 7.96 14.31 40.05
N GLU A 275 8.66 14.82 41.04
CA GLU A 275 10.11 15.05 41.01
C GLU A 275 10.76 14.55 42.31
N ASP A 276 12.03 14.18 42.21
CA ASP A 276 12.85 13.61 43.27
C ASP A 276 14.33 13.84 42.93
N ASP A 277 15.14 14.23 43.91
CA ASP A 277 16.57 14.48 43.71
C ASP A 277 17.45 13.24 43.92
N ARG A 278 16.87 12.15 44.47
CA ARG A 278 17.57 10.89 44.75
C ARG A 278 18.20 10.31 43.48
N LYS A 279 19.52 10.09 43.56
CA LYS A 279 20.32 9.50 42.50
C LYS A 279 20.21 7.97 42.47
N ILE A 280 20.73 7.38 41.40
CA ILE A 280 20.91 5.94 41.27
C ILE A 280 22.39 5.58 41.14
N SER A 281 22.82 4.50 41.81
CA SER A 281 24.17 3.96 41.66
C SER A 281 24.23 2.89 40.57
N LYS A 282 25.41 2.67 39.99
CA LYS A 282 25.62 1.60 39.00
C LYS A 282 25.27 0.21 39.56
N ASN A 283 25.63 -0.08 40.80
CA ASN A 283 25.33 -1.36 41.44
C ASN A 283 23.81 -1.63 41.54
N MET A 284 23.01 -0.58 41.79
CA MET A 284 21.54 -0.71 41.78
C MET A 284 21.00 -1.10 40.40
N LEU A 285 21.58 -0.53 39.32
CA LEU A 285 21.20 -0.87 37.95
C LEU A 285 21.60 -2.31 37.58
N ASP A 286 22.79 -2.76 37.99
CA ASP A 286 23.25 -4.12 37.72
C ASP A 286 22.33 -5.17 38.40
N SER A 287 21.93 -4.93 39.65
CA SER A 287 20.94 -5.77 40.35
C SER A 287 19.57 -5.73 39.67
N LEU A 288 19.09 -4.54 39.31
CA LEU A 288 17.81 -4.35 38.62
C LEU A 288 17.75 -5.11 37.29
N PHE A 289 18.82 -5.06 36.49
CA PHE A 289 18.84 -5.67 35.17
C PHE A 289 18.84 -7.19 35.23
N ASN A 290 19.41 -7.77 36.29
CA ASN A 290 19.34 -9.20 36.54
C ASN A 290 17.92 -9.62 36.97
N GLU A 291 17.25 -8.82 37.80
CA GLU A 291 15.88 -9.11 38.26
C GLU A 291 14.84 -9.02 37.14
N PHE A 292 14.94 -8.02 36.27
CA PHE A 292 13.94 -7.78 35.21
C PHE A 292 14.09 -8.70 34.00
N LYS A 293 15.16 -9.50 33.90
CA LYS A 293 15.30 -10.52 32.87
C LYS A 293 14.30 -11.65 33.14
N GLY A 294 13.52 -12.02 32.12
CA GLY A 294 12.51 -13.06 32.22
C GLY A 294 11.10 -12.54 32.00
N LYS A 295 10.13 -13.20 32.62
CA LYS A 295 8.70 -12.95 32.41
C LYS A 295 8.12 -12.10 33.52
N TYR A 296 7.32 -11.11 33.18
CA TYR A 296 6.51 -10.41 34.17
C TYR A 296 5.21 -9.84 33.60
N ASN A 297 4.26 -9.54 34.49
CA ASN A 297 2.97 -8.96 34.13
C ASN A 297 3.07 -7.43 34.07
N GLN A 298 3.19 -6.89 32.85
CA GLN A 298 3.29 -5.47 32.60
C GLN A 298 1.91 -4.84 32.46
N GLU A 299 1.65 -3.80 33.24
CA GLU A 299 0.48 -2.93 33.04
C GLU A 299 0.69 -2.02 31.83
N VAL A 300 -0.30 -2.00 30.94
CA VAL A 300 -0.30 -1.21 29.72
C VAL A 300 -0.41 0.28 30.05
N PRO A 301 0.36 1.18 29.40
CA PRO A 301 0.22 2.60 29.64
C PRO A 301 -1.10 3.13 29.04
N ILE A 302 -1.70 4.12 29.70
CA ILE A 302 -2.97 4.72 29.25
C ILE A 302 -2.81 5.38 27.87
N TYR A 303 -1.66 5.96 27.54
CA TYR A 303 -1.33 6.45 26.20
C TYR A 303 -0.90 5.31 25.27
N SER A 304 -1.85 4.44 24.93
CA SER A 304 -1.64 3.31 24.01
C SER A 304 -2.84 3.06 23.09
N ALA A 305 -2.61 2.30 22.02
CA ALA A 305 -3.63 1.97 21.02
C ALA A 305 -4.49 0.75 21.38
N ILE A 306 -4.33 0.17 22.59
CA ILE A 306 -5.13 -0.97 23.04
C ILE A 306 -6.57 -0.55 23.23
N LYS A 307 -7.51 -1.39 22.81
CA LYS A 307 -8.94 -1.16 23.01
C LYS A 307 -9.44 -1.80 24.31
N VAL A 308 -10.17 -1.02 25.08
CA VAL A 308 -10.98 -1.47 26.23
C VAL A 308 -12.40 -0.96 25.96
N ASP A 309 -13.40 -1.83 26.07
CA ASP A 309 -14.81 -1.52 25.79
C ASP A 309 -15.04 -0.80 24.45
N GLY A 310 -14.31 -1.23 23.42
CA GLY A 310 -14.41 -0.72 22.05
C GLY A 310 -13.65 0.58 21.75
N LYS A 311 -13.15 1.30 22.77
CA LYS A 311 -12.39 2.57 22.62
C LYS A 311 -10.90 2.37 22.93
N LYS A 312 -10.03 3.16 22.32
CA LYS A 312 -8.58 3.04 22.57
C LYS A 312 -8.19 3.73 23.88
N LEU A 313 -7.22 3.20 24.62
CA LEU A 313 -6.80 3.75 25.92
C LEU A 313 -6.39 5.24 25.84
N TYR A 314 -5.71 5.67 24.76
CA TYR A 314 -5.36 7.09 24.61
C TYR A 314 -6.58 8.02 24.48
N GLU A 315 -7.74 7.50 24.06
CA GLU A 315 -9.00 8.26 23.98
C GLU A 315 -9.58 8.51 25.38
N TYR A 316 -9.38 7.57 26.31
CA TYR A 316 -9.71 7.76 27.73
C TYR A 316 -8.79 8.81 28.37
N ALA A 317 -7.47 8.73 28.13
CA ALA A 317 -6.51 9.72 28.61
C ALA A 317 -6.88 11.14 28.17
N ARG A 318 -7.16 11.33 26.87
CA ARG A 318 -7.54 12.65 26.32
C ARG A 318 -8.87 13.18 26.82
N SER A 319 -9.76 12.30 27.28
CA SER A 319 -11.06 12.68 27.82
C SER A 319 -11.09 12.73 29.36
N ASN A 320 -9.93 12.54 30.02
CA ASN A 320 -9.79 12.45 31.48
C ASN A 320 -10.78 11.44 32.10
N LYS A 321 -11.03 10.31 31.42
CA LYS A 321 -11.92 9.25 31.92
C LYS A 321 -11.11 8.14 32.57
N GLU A 322 -11.54 7.71 33.74
CA GLU A 322 -10.97 6.54 34.40
C GLU A 322 -11.26 5.26 33.62
N VAL A 323 -10.26 4.38 33.55
CA VAL A 323 -10.36 3.08 32.90
C VAL A 323 -9.39 2.11 33.59
N SER A 324 -9.83 0.87 33.80
CA SER A 324 -8.95 -0.17 34.32
C SER A 324 -7.92 -0.56 33.27
N LEU A 325 -6.63 -0.47 33.62
CA LEU A 325 -5.54 -0.78 32.69
C LEU A 325 -5.29 -2.28 32.67
N PRO A 326 -5.36 -2.94 31.50
CA PRO A 326 -5.08 -4.36 31.42
C PRO A 326 -3.60 -4.65 31.71
N LYS A 327 -3.34 -5.83 32.27
CA LYS A 327 -1.99 -6.40 32.39
C LYS A 327 -1.78 -7.47 31.34
N ARG A 328 -0.53 -7.63 30.91
CA ARG A 328 -0.11 -8.65 29.95
C ARG A 328 1.24 -9.22 30.33
N GLU A 329 1.40 -10.52 30.13
CA GLU A 329 2.72 -11.15 30.26
C GLU A 329 3.63 -10.66 29.12
N VAL A 330 4.80 -10.17 29.49
CA VAL A 330 5.88 -9.79 28.58
C VAL A 330 7.15 -10.52 28.98
N ILE A 331 8.08 -10.68 28.02
CA ILE A 331 9.36 -11.33 28.22
C ILE A 331 10.48 -10.35 27.90
N ILE A 332 11.33 -10.08 28.87
CA ILE A 332 12.58 -9.36 28.67
C ILE A 332 13.69 -10.39 28.49
N LYS A 333 14.13 -10.57 27.25
CA LYS A 333 15.11 -11.60 26.89
C LYS A 333 16.53 -11.17 27.21
N GLU A 334 16.86 -9.92 26.90
CA GLU A 334 18.16 -9.33 27.14
C GLU A 334 17.98 -7.93 27.72
N LEU A 335 18.87 -7.59 28.66
CA LEU A 335 19.06 -6.26 29.22
C LEU A 335 20.55 -6.05 29.41
N GLU A 336 21.04 -4.94 28.85
CA GLU A 336 22.46 -4.61 28.81
C GLU A 336 22.62 -3.09 29.03
N LEU A 337 23.39 -2.71 30.05
CA LEU A 337 23.69 -1.32 30.33
C LEU A 337 24.74 -0.82 29.33
N LEU A 338 24.45 0.27 28.62
CA LEU A 338 25.34 0.85 27.61
C LEU A 338 26.07 2.08 28.13
N ASP A 339 25.37 2.93 28.89
CA ASP A 339 25.93 4.16 29.46
C ASP A 339 25.22 4.49 30.77
N TYR A 340 25.92 5.19 31.67
CA TYR A 340 25.44 5.49 33.00
C TYR A 340 25.99 6.82 33.55
N LYS A 341 25.09 7.58 34.17
CA LYS A 341 25.31 8.73 35.03
C LYS A 341 24.35 8.65 36.22
N GLU A 342 24.63 9.42 37.27
CA GLU A 342 23.80 9.42 38.49
C GLU A 342 22.33 9.83 38.26
N ASP A 343 22.08 10.63 37.22
CA ASP A 343 20.77 11.19 36.88
C ASP A 343 20.19 10.64 35.57
N SER A 344 20.90 9.75 34.89
CA SER A 344 20.49 9.22 33.59
C SER A 344 21.26 7.95 33.21
N PHE A 345 20.62 7.05 32.46
CA PHE A 345 21.31 5.86 31.95
C PHE A 345 20.73 5.43 30.60
N LYS A 346 21.49 4.63 29.85
CA LYS A 346 21.09 4.07 28.56
C LYS A 346 21.27 2.56 28.58
N PHE A 347 20.32 1.83 28.03
CA PHE A 347 20.38 0.38 27.95
C PHE A 347 19.87 -0.16 26.61
N ARG A 348 20.41 -1.31 26.22
CA ARG A 348 19.86 -2.16 25.16
C ARG A 348 18.94 -3.20 25.78
N CYS A 349 17.81 -3.46 25.13
CA CYS A 349 16.92 -4.54 25.51
C CYS A 349 16.39 -5.31 24.31
N VAL A 350 16.22 -6.63 24.48
CA VAL A 350 15.47 -7.49 23.56
C VAL A 350 14.22 -7.94 24.28
N VAL A 351 13.06 -7.63 23.72
CA VAL A 351 11.77 -7.81 24.38
C VAL A 351 10.79 -8.53 23.49
N SER A 352 9.83 -9.22 24.11
CA SER A 352 8.73 -9.85 23.39
C SER A 352 7.77 -8.82 22.78
N LYS A 353 6.96 -9.27 21.82
CA LYS A 353 5.85 -8.52 21.23
C LYS A 353 4.96 -7.96 22.34
N GLY A 354 4.53 -6.71 22.14
CA GLY A 354 3.58 -6.06 23.03
C GLY A 354 4.21 -5.47 24.29
N THR A 355 5.53 -5.57 24.47
CA THR A 355 6.23 -4.87 25.55
C THR A 355 6.27 -3.37 25.28
N TYR A 356 5.92 -2.57 26.29
CA TYR A 356 6.00 -1.12 26.24
C TYR A 356 7.22 -0.70 27.02
N ILE A 357 8.20 -0.10 26.33
CA ILE A 357 9.46 0.30 26.94
C ILE A 357 9.25 1.40 27.99
N ARG A 358 8.29 2.31 27.76
CA ARG A 358 7.83 3.29 28.75
C ARG A 358 7.37 2.64 30.06
N SER A 359 6.52 1.62 29.99
CA SER A 359 6.10 0.86 31.18
C SER A 359 7.26 0.10 31.81
N LEU A 360 8.15 -0.50 31.02
CA LEU A 360 9.34 -1.19 31.55
C LEU A 360 10.19 -0.24 32.40
N ILE A 361 10.45 0.96 31.89
CA ILE A 361 11.23 2.01 32.58
C ILE A 361 10.52 2.44 33.87
N ARG A 362 9.20 2.70 33.82
CA ARG A 362 8.41 3.01 35.02
C ARG A 362 8.49 1.90 36.07
N ASP A 363 8.31 0.65 35.64
CA ASP A 363 8.27 -0.51 36.53
C ASP A 363 9.64 -0.76 37.18
N MET A 364 10.72 -0.56 36.42
CA MET A 364 12.10 -0.56 36.93
C MET A 364 12.33 0.52 38.00
N GLY A 365 11.80 1.73 37.77
CA GLY A 365 11.86 2.81 38.75
C GLY A 365 11.13 2.44 40.04
N LYS A 366 9.89 1.93 39.93
CA LYS A 366 9.10 1.46 41.08
C LYS A 366 9.81 0.38 41.89
N PHE A 367 10.48 -0.57 41.22
CA PHE A 367 11.22 -1.64 41.90
C PHE A 367 12.36 -1.09 42.77
N LEU A 368 13.04 -0.03 42.32
CA LEU A 368 14.13 0.62 43.08
C LEU A 368 13.66 1.76 43.99
N ASP A 369 12.34 2.00 44.08
CA ASP A 369 11.78 3.21 44.71
C ASP A 369 12.44 4.51 44.16
N ARG A 370 12.48 4.63 42.83
CA ARG A 370 13.00 5.79 42.10
C ARG A 370 12.04 6.21 40.98
N LEU A 371 12.09 7.49 40.63
CA LEU A 371 11.32 8.03 39.51
C LEU A 371 12.14 7.94 38.23
N PHE A 372 11.67 7.15 37.26
CA PHE A 372 12.28 7.03 35.94
C PHE A 372 11.32 7.47 34.84
N THR A 373 11.84 8.20 33.87
CA THR A 373 11.11 8.62 32.66
C THR A 373 11.93 8.33 31.42
N MET A 374 11.30 7.83 30.36
CA MET A 374 11.97 7.59 29.08
C MET A 374 12.34 8.91 28.40
N SER A 375 13.63 9.12 28.11
CA SER A 375 14.11 10.34 27.43
C SER A 375 14.35 10.18 25.94
N SER A 376 14.65 8.96 25.48
CA SER A 376 14.82 8.63 24.07
C SER A 376 14.62 7.13 23.86
N LEU A 377 14.16 6.76 22.66
CA LEU A 377 13.97 5.37 22.27
C LEU A 377 14.32 5.16 20.79
N ILE A 378 15.21 4.22 20.51
CA ILE A 378 15.58 3.81 19.15
C ILE A 378 15.23 2.34 18.98
N ARG A 379 14.39 1.99 18.01
CA ARG A 379 14.19 0.58 17.63
C ARG A 379 15.26 0.17 16.63
N THR A 380 16.18 -0.68 17.05
CA THR A 380 17.32 -1.12 16.21
C THR A 380 16.99 -2.36 15.38
N ARG A 381 16.04 -3.19 15.84
CA ARG A 381 15.70 -4.47 15.19
C ARG A 381 14.25 -4.88 15.42
N GLN A 382 13.69 -5.58 14.43
CA GLN A 382 12.41 -6.28 14.53
C GLN A 382 12.52 -7.64 13.83
N GLY A 383 12.51 -8.73 14.61
CA GLY A 383 12.82 -10.06 14.08
C GLY A 383 14.15 -10.08 13.34
N LYS A 384 14.10 -10.41 12.04
CA LYS A 384 15.26 -10.41 11.12
C LYS A 384 15.59 -9.06 10.49
N PHE A 385 14.70 -8.06 10.60
CA PHE A 385 14.93 -6.76 10.00
C PHE A 385 15.75 -5.88 10.94
N MET A 386 16.77 -5.22 10.39
CA MET A 386 17.70 -4.36 11.13
C MET A 386 17.60 -2.91 10.64
N LEU A 387 17.79 -1.96 11.56
CA LEU A 387 17.83 -0.53 11.27
C LEU A 387 18.92 -0.16 10.26
N SER A 388 20.06 -0.85 10.28
CA SER A 388 21.17 -0.63 9.33
C SER A 388 20.78 -0.85 7.86
N ASN A 389 19.68 -1.56 7.60
CA ASN A 389 19.18 -1.84 6.25
C ASN A 389 17.99 -0.93 5.89
N ALA A 390 17.64 0.02 6.75
CA ALA A 390 16.52 0.90 6.54
C ALA A 390 16.93 2.14 5.73
N ILE A 391 16.02 2.61 4.88
CA ILE A 391 16.18 3.87 4.15
C ILE A 391 15.73 5.04 5.03
N GLU A 392 16.40 6.18 4.91
CA GLU A 392 15.92 7.42 5.53
C GLU A 392 14.62 7.89 4.89
N LEU A 393 13.73 8.50 5.69
CA LEU A 393 12.40 8.89 5.24
C LEU A 393 12.40 9.83 4.02
N ASP A 394 13.37 10.75 3.97
CA ASP A 394 13.47 11.76 2.93
C ASP A 394 14.03 11.21 1.61
N ASP A 395 14.79 10.11 1.68
CA ASP A 395 15.37 9.43 0.51
C ASP A 395 14.37 8.50 -0.19
N ILE A 396 13.20 8.26 0.41
CA ILE A 396 12.18 7.37 -0.16
C ILE A 396 11.65 7.96 -1.47
N ASN A 397 11.79 7.16 -2.54
CA ASN A 397 11.33 7.48 -3.88
C ASN A 397 10.76 6.23 -4.57
N ILE A 398 10.21 6.39 -5.78
CA ILE A 398 9.55 5.29 -6.50
C ILE A 398 10.51 4.13 -6.85
N ASN A 399 11.81 4.39 -6.89
CA ASN A 399 12.85 3.40 -7.15
C ASN A 399 13.39 2.74 -5.88
N SER A 400 12.92 3.12 -4.68
CA SER A 400 13.29 2.46 -3.44
C SER A 400 13.00 0.95 -3.51
N ASN A 401 14.01 0.15 -3.16
CA ASN A 401 13.94 -1.30 -3.23
C ASN A 401 12.99 -1.86 -2.17
N LEU A 402 12.07 -2.72 -2.60
CA LEU A 402 11.18 -3.45 -1.71
C LEU A 402 11.72 -4.87 -1.52
N ILE A 403 11.77 -5.32 -0.27
CA ILE A 403 11.97 -6.72 0.04
C ILE A 403 10.76 -7.49 -0.47
N SER A 404 10.98 -8.50 -1.31
CA SER A 404 9.91 -9.33 -1.85
C SER A 404 9.17 -10.05 -0.71
N ILE A 405 7.89 -10.38 -0.95
CA ILE A 405 7.06 -11.09 0.03
C ILE A 405 7.71 -12.42 0.45
N SER A 406 8.30 -13.16 -0.47
CA SER A 406 9.00 -14.41 -0.18
C SER A 406 10.22 -14.18 0.74
N ASN A 407 11.04 -13.18 0.46
CA ASN A 407 12.26 -12.91 1.23
C ASN A 407 11.95 -12.27 2.60
N ALA A 408 10.80 -11.60 2.72
CA ALA A 408 10.34 -11.01 3.97
C ALA A 408 9.84 -12.06 4.97
N LEU A 409 9.47 -13.26 4.52
CA LEU A 409 8.94 -14.35 5.35
C LEU A 409 9.98 -15.43 5.59
N ASP A 410 9.90 -16.10 6.73
CA ASP A 410 10.70 -17.30 7.05
C ASP A 410 9.85 -18.56 6.77
N ILE A 411 9.31 -18.65 5.55
CA ILE A 411 8.45 -19.76 5.11
C ILE A 411 9.04 -20.35 3.83
N LYS A 412 9.13 -21.69 3.77
CA LYS A 412 9.60 -22.40 2.58
C LYS A 412 8.73 -22.08 1.37
N THR A 413 9.35 -21.78 0.23
CA THR A 413 8.65 -21.58 -1.05
C THR A 413 8.51 -22.89 -1.81
N GLN A 414 7.43 -23.04 -2.58
CA GLN A 414 7.18 -24.20 -3.43
C GLN A 414 6.46 -23.78 -4.72
N GLU A 415 6.97 -24.19 -5.88
CA GLU A 415 6.28 -24.00 -7.15
C GLU A 415 5.03 -24.89 -7.20
N ILE A 416 3.90 -24.32 -7.63
CA ILE A 416 2.61 -25.02 -7.75
C ILE A 416 2.59 -25.85 -9.03
N SER A 417 2.19 -27.11 -8.93
CA SER A 417 1.93 -27.94 -10.11
C SER A 417 0.70 -27.46 -10.89
N ASP A 418 0.68 -27.64 -12.21
CA ASP A 418 -0.47 -27.21 -13.03
C ASP A 418 -1.79 -27.86 -12.60
N LYS A 419 -1.72 -29.12 -12.12
CA LYS A 419 -2.85 -29.87 -11.56
C LYS A 419 -3.52 -29.12 -10.38
N ASP A 420 -2.72 -28.52 -9.52
CA ASP A 420 -3.22 -27.88 -8.30
C ASP A 420 -3.41 -26.37 -8.46
N TYR A 421 -2.89 -25.76 -9.53
CA TYR A 421 -2.89 -24.31 -9.70
C TYR A 421 -4.29 -23.69 -9.57
N LYS A 422 -5.29 -24.24 -10.28
CA LYS A 422 -6.68 -23.76 -10.21
C LYS A 422 -7.28 -23.91 -8.80
N LYS A 423 -6.94 -24.99 -8.09
CA LYS A 423 -7.40 -25.21 -6.70
C LYS A 423 -6.78 -24.19 -5.75
N VAL A 424 -5.47 -23.99 -5.84
CA VAL A 424 -4.72 -23.03 -5.02
C VAL A 424 -5.20 -21.60 -5.27
N LEU A 425 -5.43 -21.23 -6.54
CA LEU A 425 -5.99 -19.94 -6.91
C LEU A 425 -7.34 -19.68 -6.22
N ASN A 426 -8.16 -20.71 -6.00
CA ASN A 426 -9.47 -20.57 -5.40
C ASN A 426 -9.46 -20.83 -3.88
N GLY A 427 -8.29 -20.99 -3.25
CA GLY A 427 -8.17 -21.26 -1.83
C GLY A 427 -8.67 -22.66 -1.40
N ALA A 428 -8.85 -23.58 -2.35
CA ALA A 428 -9.34 -24.92 -2.07
C ALA A 428 -8.28 -25.78 -1.35
N LEU A 429 -8.73 -26.83 -0.66
CA LEU A 429 -7.86 -27.85 -0.07
C LEU A 429 -7.09 -28.60 -1.16
N VAL A 430 -5.82 -28.92 -0.87
CA VAL A 430 -4.92 -29.67 -1.77
C VAL A 430 -4.28 -30.82 -1.00
N ASP A 431 -3.96 -31.92 -1.69
CA ASP A 431 -3.21 -33.03 -1.09
C ASP A 431 -1.77 -32.60 -0.78
N ASN A 432 -1.19 -33.09 0.33
CA ASN A 432 0.19 -32.77 0.69
C ASN A 432 1.22 -33.63 -0.08
N SER A 433 1.12 -33.65 -1.42
CA SER A 433 2.12 -34.30 -2.29
C SER A 433 3.48 -33.60 -2.30
N TYR A 434 3.55 -32.39 -1.72
CA TYR A 434 4.75 -31.55 -1.64
C TYR A 434 5.59 -31.80 -0.38
N ASN A 435 5.19 -32.74 0.49
CA ASN A 435 5.88 -33.06 1.75
C ASN A 435 6.07 -31.84 2.68
N ILE A 436 5.05 -31.01 2.82
CA ILE A 436 5.09 -29.82 3.68
C ILE A 436 4.80 -30.22 5.13
N THR A 437 5.61 -29.72 6.07
CA THR A 437 5.50 -30.06 7.49
C THR A 437 4.67 -29.05 8.29
N ASP A 438 4.84 -27.75 8.08
CA ASP A 438 4.04 -26.69 8.71
C ASP A 438 3.37 -25.79 7.66
N LYS A 439 4.08 -24.79 7.14
CA LYS A 439 3.57 -23.85 6.14
C LYS A 439 4.42 -23.84 4.90
N VAL A 440 3.78 -23.51 3.78
CA VAL A 440 4.42 -23.31 2.49
C VAL A 440 3.88 -22.05 1.83
N LEU A 441 4.78 -21.27 1.23
CA LEU A 441 4.44 -20.20 0.32
C LEU A 441 4.43 -20.75 -1.10
N PHE A 442 3.23 -20.92 -1.65
CA PHE A 442 3.05 -21.40 -3.00
C PHE A 442 3.31 -20.27 -4.01
N MET A 443 4.13 -20.61 -5.02
CA MET A 443 4.61 -19.72 -6.08
C MET A 443 4.15 -20.25 -7.45
N LYS A 444 3.93 -19.33 -8.40
CA LYS A 444 3.80 -19.66 -9.82
C LYS A 444 4.55 -18.60 -10.62
N GLU A 445 5.50 -19.01 -11.45
CA GLU A 445 6.24 -18.08 -12.34
C GLU A 445 6.81 -16.87 -11.56
N ASN A 446 7.48 -17.12 -10.44
CA ASN A 446 8.03 -16.11 -9.52
C ASN A 446 6.99 -15.20 -8.81
N LYS A 447 5.69 -15.45 -8.96
CA LYS A 447 4.63 -14.71 -8.24
C LYS A 447 4.18 -15.48 -6.99
N CYS A 448 4.09 -14.77 -5.86
CA CYS A 448 3.51 -15.30 -4.63
C CYS A 448 1.98 -15.46 -4.78
N ILE A 449 1.47 -16.69 -4.69
CA ILE A 449 0.06 -16.98 -4.89
C ILE A 449 -0.70 -17.06 -3.56
N ALA A 450 -0.25 -17.92 -2.65
CA ALA A 450 -0.92 -18.15 -1.37
C ALA A 450 0.01 -18.84 -0.37
N ILE A 451 -0.29 -18.68 0.91
CA ILE A 451 0.32 -19.44 2.00
C ILE A 451 -0.65 -20.53 2.41
N TYR A 452 -0.16 -21.75 2.46
CA TYR A 452 -0.91 -22.93 2.86
C TYR A 452 -0.30 -23.55 4.11
N GLN A 453 -1.12 -24.19 4.93
CA GLN A 453 -0.73 -24.88 6.15
C GLN A 453 -1.10 -26.36 6.06
N ASN A 454 -0.20 -27.24 6.50
CA ASN A 454 -0.46 -28.66 6.65
C ASN A 454 -1.39 -28.92 7.85
N ILE A 455 -2.50 -29.60 7.59
CA ILE A 455 -3.46 -30.09 8.56
C ILE A 455 -3.76 -31.54 8.19
N ASN A 456 -3.31 -32.50 9.00
CA ASN A 456 -3.57 -33.93 8.80
C ASN A 456 -3.26 -34.43 7.37
N ASN A 457 -2.09 -34.07 6.85
CA ASN A 457 -1.63 -34.43 5.50
C ASN A 457 -2.45 -33.83 4.34
N LYS A 458 -3.21 -32.76 4.62
CA LYS A 458 -3.87 -31.90 3.63
C LYS A 458 -3.35 -30.48 3.78
N LEU A 459 -3.23 -29.78 2.67
CA LEU A 459 -2.84 -28.38 2.66
C LEU A 459 -4.08 -27.50 2.59
N LYS A 460 -4.32 -26.71 3.63
CA LYS A 460 -5.40 -25.73 3.72
C LYS A 460 -4.87 -24.32 3.47
N CYS A 461 -5.62 -23.52 2.71
CA CYS A 461 -5.29 -22.12 2.52
C CYS A 461 -5.28 -21.38 3.87
N TYR A 462 -4.13 -20.80 4.20
CA TYR A 462 -3.93 -19.96 5.38
C TYR A 462 -4.08 -18.48 5.01
N LYS A 463 -3.49 -18.05 3.89
CA LYS A 463 -3.59 -16.67 3.40
C LYS A 463 -3.46 -16.60 1.88
N MET A 464 -4.47 -16.05 1.19
CA MET A 464 -4.36 -15.73 -0.24
C MET A 464 -3.53 -14.47 -0.44
N LEU A 465 -2.57 -14.50 -1.36
CA LEU A 465 -1.69 -13.36 -1.67
C LEU A 465 -1.95 -12.74 -3.05
N LYS A 466 -2.47 -13.52 -4.00
CA LYS A 466 -2.79 -13.08 -5.36
C LYS A 466 -3.66 -11.84 -5.42
#